data_AF-A0A502FRL5-F1
#
_entry.id   AF-A0A502FRL5-F1
#
_cell.length_a   1.000
_cell.length_b   1.000
_cell.length_c   1.000
_cell.angle_alpha   90.00
_cell.angle_beta   90.00
_cell.angle_gamma   90.00
#
_symmetry.space_group_name_H-M   'P 1'
#
loop_
_entity.id
_entity.type
_entity.pdbx_description
1 polymer ?
#
loop_
_entity_poly.entity_id
_entity_poly.type
_entity_poly.pdbx_seq_one_letter_code
_entity_poly.pdbx_strand_id
1 'polypeptide(L)'
;MLRDDGGEAIGFVNVLRDRSEQKLATAALRGSQRNIRLDRDSMIEGFYAVDTDGVSTLCNAAFVRMMGFAREDDAIGRKLRDIVHHHHPDGSPYGVADFPISIHSLDY
;
A
#
# COMPACT_ATOMS: atom_id res chain seq x y z
N MET A 1 -35.10 5.22 -25.90
CA MET A 1 -36.26 4.85 -26.74
C MET A 1 -36.81 6.15 -27.29
N LEU A 2 -36.88 6.27 -28.60
CA LEU A 2 -37.51 7.38 -29.30
C LEU A 2 -38.98 7.03 -29.53
N ARG A 3 -39.85 8.00 -29.35
CA ARG A 3 -41.28 7.90 -29.62
C ARG A 3 -41.69 9.03 -30.56
N ASP A 4 -42.71 8.80 -31.37
CA ASP A 4 -43.33 9.85 -32.19
C ASP A 4 -44.29 10.72 -31.36
N ASP A 5 -44.91 11.71 -32.01
CA ASP A 5 -45.86 12.63 -31.39
C ASP A 5 -47.16 11.94 -30.91
N GLY A 6 -47.47 10.75 -31.45
CA GLY A 6 -48.57 9.87 -31.02
C GLY A 6 -48.20 8.97 -29.84
N GLY A 7 -46.94 8.97 -29.41
CA GLY A 7 -46.43 8.14 -28.31
C GLY A 7 -46.01 6.73 -28.73
N GLU A 8 -46.06 6.39 -30.02
CA GLU A 8 -45.67 5.07 -30.52
C GLU A 8 -44.14 4.94 -30.57
N ALA A 9 -43.61 3.77 -30.21
CA ALA A 9 -42.17 3.57 -30.12
C ALA A 9 -41.56 3.41 -31.52
N ILE A 10 -40.77 4.39 -31.95
CA ILE A 10 -40.16 4.43 -33.30
C ILE A 10 -38.69 4.01 -33.33
N GLY A 11 -38.06 3.82 -32.17
CA GLY A 11 -36.74 3.20 -32.13
C GLY A 11 -35.92 3.43 -30.86
N PHE A 12 -34.62 3.14 -30.96
CA PHE A 12 -33.65 3.33 -29.89
C PHE A 12 -32.40 3.99 -30.44
N VAL A 13 -31.86 4.95 -29.70
CA VAL A 13 -30.53 5.48 -29.93
C VAL A 13 -29.58 4.72 -29.00
N ASN A 14 -28.55 4.11 -29.57
CA ASN A 14 -27.47 3.49 -28.83
C ASN A 14 -26.19 4.29 -29.04
N VAL A 15 -25.49 4.59 -27.94
CA VAL A 15 -24.15 5.17 -28.00
C VAL A 15 -23.16 4.09 -27.61
N LEU A 16 -22.33 3.68 -28.57
CA LEU A 16 -21.23 2.75 -28.33
C LEU A 16 -19.95 3.58 -28.20
N ARG A 17 -19.35 3.56 -27.00
CA ARG A 17 -18.03 4.16 -26.78
C ARG A 17 -17.04 3.05 -26.60
N ASP A 18 -16.02 3.02 -27.46
CA ASP A 18 -14.87 2.15 -27.25
C ASP A 18 -14.14 2.58 -25.96
N ARG A 19 -13.91 1.61 -25.08
CA ARG A 19 -13.16 1.78 -23.82
C ARG A 19 -12.13 0.66 -23.66
N SER A 20 -11.76 0.00 -24.75
CA SER A 20 -10.85 -1.14 -24.74
C SER A 20 -9.50 -0.74 -24.14
N GLU A 21 -8.94 0.39 -24.58
CA GLU A 21 -7.69 0.93 -24.04
C GLU A 21 -7.76 1.20 -22.54
N GLN A 22 -8.81 1.86 -22.06
CA GLN A 22 -8.96 2.14 -20.63
C GLN A 22 -9.06 0.86 -19.80
N LYS A 23 -9.79 -0.16 -20.31
CA LYS A 23 -9.91 -1.46 -19.63
C LYS A 23 -8.56 -2.16 -19.56
N LEU A 24 -7.79 -2.14 -20.64
CA LEU A 24 -6.44 -2.71 -20.69
C LEU A 24 -5.49 -2.01 -19.72
N ALA A 25 -5.45 -0.67 -19.73
CA ALA A 25 -4.65 0.11 -18.79
C ALA A 25 -5.03 -0.17 -17.33
N THR A 26 -6.32 -0.23 -17.03
CA THR A 26 -6.82 -0.55 -15.68
C THR A 26 -6.42 -1.97 -15.26
N ALA A 27 -6.51 -2.95 -16.17
CA ALA A 27 -6.12 -4.33 -15.90
C ALA A 27 -4.61 -4.45 -15.68
N ALA A 28 -3.81 -3.77 -16.50
CA ALA A 28 -2.35 -3.73 -16.36
C ALA A 28 -1.93 -3.12 -15.01
N LEU A 29 -2.51 -1.98 -14.63
CA LEU A 29 -2.25 -1.34 -13.34
C LEU A 29 -2.60 -2.26 -12.17
N ARG A 30 -3.78 -2.88 -12.20
CA ARG A 30 -4.20 -3.85 -11.18
C ARG A 30 -3.28 -5.07 -11.12
N GLY A 31 -2.79 -5.53 -12.28
CA GLY A 31 -1.81 -6.60 -12.40
C GLY A 31 -0.51 -6.26 -11.70
N SER A 32 0.06 -5.09 -12.01
CA SER A 32 1.29 -4.58 -11.40
C SER A 32 1.16 -4.41 -9.88
N GLN A 33 0.09 -3.76 -9.42
CA GLN A 33 -0.17 -3.57 -7.98
C GLN A 33 -0.31 -4.90 -7.22
N ARG A 34 -0.90 -5.91 -7.84
CA ARG A 34 -1.00 -7.25 -7.24
C ARG A 34 0.37 -7.92 -7.16
N ASN A 35 1.16 -7.86 -8.21
CA ASN A 35 2.50 -8.47 -8.23
C ASN A 35 3.40 -7.83 -7.16
N ILE A 36 3.43 -6.49 -7.08
CA ILE A 36 4.18 -5.76 -6.04
C ILE A 36 3.79 -6.23 -4.63
N ARG A 37 2.48 -6.40 -4.36
CA ARG A 37 2.01 -6.92 -3.05
C ARG A 37 2.50 -8.34 -2.80
N LEU A 38 2.35 -9.23 -3.77
CA LEU A 38 2.75 -10.63 -3.62
C LEU A 38 4.25 -10.77 -3.40
N ASP A 39 5.05 -10.05 -4.18
CA ASP A 39 6.51 -10.08 -4.06
C ASP A 39 6.92 -9.68 -2.64
N ARG A 40 6.44 -8.53 -2.17
CA ARG A 40 6.69 -8.01 -0.82
C ARG A 40 6.23 -8.98 0.28
N ASP A 41 5.03 -9.56 0.16
CA ASP A 41 4.47 -10.45 1.18
C ASP A 41 5.14 -11.83 1.21
N SER A 42 5.75 -12.24 0.10
CA SER A 42 6.53 -13.48 0.00
C SER A 42 7.94 -13.38 0.56
N MET A 43 8.46 -12.16 0.75
CA MET A 43 9.80 -11.95 1.29
C MET A 43 9.90 -12.44 2.74
N ILE A 44 10.99 -13.14 3.04
CA ILE A 44 11.33 -13.56 4.42
C ILE A 44 11.89 -12.37 5.22
N GLU A 45 12.52 -11.42 4.53
CA GLU A 45 12.99 -10.18 5.10
C GLU A 45 11.82 -9.24 5.44
N GLY A 46 11.91 -8.58 6.59
CA GLY A 46 10.93 -7.58 7.00
C GLY A 46 10.99 -6.37 6.07
N PHE A 47 9.88 -6.07 5.40
CA PHE A 47 9.72 -4.88 4.59
C PHE A 47 8.82 -3.90 5.33
N TYR A 48 9.23 -2.64 5.39
CA TYR A 48 8.42 -1.55 5.93
C TYR A 48 8.70 -0.24 5.18
N ALA A 49 7.76 0.69 5.24
CA ALA A 49 7.93 2.06 4.79
C ALA A 49 7.41 3.03 5.86
N VAL A 50 8.03 4.21 5.93
CA VAL A 50 7.63 5.29 6.82
C VAL A 50 7.40 6.58 6.03
N ASP A 51 6.57 7.47 6.57
CA ASP A 51 6.49 8.85 6.10
C ASP A 51 7.69 9.70 6.60
N THR A 52 7.69 11.00 6.28
CA THR A 52 8.75 11.92 6.66
C THR A 52 8.89 12.13 8.17
N ASP A 53 7.84 11.84 8.95
CA ASP A 53 7.86 11.90 10.41
C ASP A 53 8.30 10.56 11.06
N GLY A 54 8.60 9.56 10.23
CA GLY A 54 9.00 8.23 10.63
C GLY A 54 7.81 7.35 11.05
N VAL A 55 6.58 7.73 10.69
CA VAL A 55 5.37 6.96 10.98
C VAL A 55 5.23 5.85 9.94
N SER A 56 5.05 4.61 10.41
CA SER A 56 4.88 3.44 9.56
C SER A 56 3.63 3.57 8.70
N THR A 57 3.81 3.52 7.38
CA THR A 57 2.73 3.61 6.38
C THR A 57 2.46 2.28 5.69
N LEU A 58 3.41 1.35 5.79
CA LEU A 58 3.36 0.07 5.10
C LEU A 58 4.27 -0.93 5.80
N CYS A 59 3.84 -2.18 5.95
CA CYS A 59 4.76 -3.27 6.26
C CYS A 59 4.28 -4.60 5.67
N ASN A 60 5.16 -5.61 5.58
CA ASN A 60 4.80 -6.94 5.12
C ASN A 60 4.57 -7.91 6.28
N ALA A 61 4.01 -9.08 5.96
CA ALA A 61 3.74 -10.13 6.95
C ALA A 61 4.99 -10.60 7.71
N ALA A 62 6.17 -10.58 7.06
CA ALA A 62 7.42 -10.92 7.71
C ALA A 62 7.80 -9.91 8.80
N PHE A 63 7.69 -8.61 8.53
CA PHE A 63 7.93 -7.56 9.52
C PHE A 63 6.98 -7.68 10.72
N VAL A 64 5.68 -7.86 10.48
CA VAL A 64 4.67 -8.05 11.54
C VAL A 64 5.06 -9.21 12.46
N ARG A 65 5.45 -10.35 11.88
CA ARG A 65 5.90 -11.53 12.62
C ARG A 65 7.22 -11.29 13.37
N MET A 66 8.20 -10.64 12.74
CA MET A 66 9.50 -10.34 13.35
C MET A 66 9.35 -9.42 14.57
N MET A 67 8.46 -8.44 14.48
CA MET A 67 8.21 -7.49 15.56
C MET A 67 7.21 -8.00 16.62
N GLY A 68 6.66 -9.20 16.43
CA GLY A 68 5.74 -9.82 17.39
C GLY A 68 4.34 -9.19 17.41
N PHE A 69 3.93 -8.50 16.35
CA PHE A 69 2.57 -7.96 16.24
C PHE A 69 1.57 -9.03 15.84
N ALA A 70 0.32 -8.86 16.29
CA ALA A 70 -0.76 -9.76 15.92
C ALA A 70 -1.29 -9.46 14.52
N ARG A 71 -1.30 -8.18 14.13
CA ARG A 71 -1.84 -7.67 12.86
C ARG A 71 -0.95 -6.58 12.29
N GLU A 72 -1.04 -6.37 10.98
CA GLU A 72 -0.39 -5.24 10.28
C GLU A 72 -0.81 -3.89 10.90
N ASP A 73 -2.10 -3.74 11.20
CA ASP A 73 -2.68 -2.53 11.80
C ASP A 73 -2.04 -2.14 13.15
N ASP A 74 -1.43 -3.10 13.87
CA ASP A 74 -0.74 -2.84 15.14
C ASP A 74 0.62 -2.15 14.95
N ALA A 75 1.13 -2.14 13.70
CA ALA A 75 2.36 -1.48 13.28
C ALA A 75 2.10 -0.18 12.50
N ILE A 76 1.03 -0.13 11.70
CA ILE A 76 0.69 1.06 10.90
C ILE A 76 0.32 2.24 11.81
N GLY A 77 0.78 3.44 11.46
CA GLY A 77 0.51 4.66 12.22
C GLY A 77 1.40 4.87 13.45
N ARG A 78 2.30 3.93 13.74
CA ARG A 78 3.29 4.06 14.83
C ARG A 78 4.62 4.55 14.29
N LYS A 79 5.36 5.31 15.10
CA LYS A 79 6.73 5.68 14.74
C LYS A 79 7.58 4.42 14.73
N LEU A 80 8.30 4.19 13.64
CA LEU A 80 9.16 3.02 13.46
C LEU A 80 10.14 2.87 14.63
N ARG A 81 10.69 3.98 15.11
CA ARG A 81 11.57 4.03 16.27
C ARG A 81 10.96 3.25 17.45
N ASP A 82 9.70 3.51 17.80
CA ASP A 82 8.98 2.88 18.91
C ASP A 82 8.70 1.37 18.70
N ILE A 83 8.90 0.88 17.47
CA ILE A 83 8.72 -0.51 17.09
C ILE A 83 10.05 -1.25 17.13
N VAL A 84 11.09 -0.74 16.46
CA VAL A 84 12.39 -1.44 16.29
C VAL A 84 13.41 -1.16 17.40
N HIS A 85 13.11 -0.32 18.40
CA HIS A 85 13.99 -0.14 19.56
C HIS A 85 14.00 -1.39 20.45
N HIS A 86 14.82 -2.37 20.07
CA HIS A 86 15.42 -3.26 21.05
C HIS A 86 16.31 -2.39 21.93
N HIS A 87 15.95 -2.30 23.22
CA HIS A 87 16.73 -1.63 24.25
C HIS A 87 18.20 -2.07 24.18
N HIS A 88 19.12 -1.25 24.71
CA HIS A 88 20.46 -1.70 25.04
C HIS A 88 20.40 -3.03 25.83
N PRO A 89 21.48 -3.83 25.89
CA PRO A 89 21.49 -5.07 26.69
C PRO A 89 21.07 -4.89 28.15
N ASP A 90 21.17 -3.66 28.68
CA ASP A 90 20.74 -3.27 30.04
C ASP A 90 19.27 -2.83 30.15
N GLY A 91 18.52 -2.81 29.05
CA GLY A 91 17.11 -2.40 29.02
C GLY A 91 16.87 -0.89 28.89
N SER A 92 17.91 -0.07 28.69
CA SER A 92 17.73 1.36 28.41
C SER A 92 17.39 1.63 26.92
N PRO A 93 16.59 2.65 26.59
CA PRO A 93 16.26 2.96 25.20
C PRO A 93 17.44 3.62 24.48
N TYR A 94 17.68 3.26 23.22
CA TYR A 94 18.62 3.98 22.35
C TYR A 94 18.14 5.43 22.14
N GLY A 95 19.06 6.39 22.26
CA GLY A 95 18.80 7.79 21.92
C GLY A 95 18.58 7.99 20.42
N VAL A 96 17.81 9.01 20.03
CA VAL A 96 17.49 9.33 18.63
C VAL A 96 18.76 9.58 17.78
N ALA A 97 19.85 10.04 18.41
CA ALA A 97 21.12 10.34 17.76
C ALA A 97 22.03 9.11 17.54
N ASP A 98 21.80 8.02 18.28
CA ASP A 98 22.66 6.82 18.27
C ASP A 98 21.99 5.65 17.53
N PHE A 99 21.02 5.97 16.66
CA PHE A 99 20.20 4.98 15.99
C PHE A 99 21.01 4.26 14.89
N PRO A 100 21.18 2.93 14.96
CA PRO A 100 22.05 2.20 14.01
C PRO A 100 21.45 2.07 12.60
N ILE A 101 20.20 2.50 12.40
CA ILE A 101 19.49 2.48 11.12
C ILE A 101 19.33 3.91 10.62
N SER A 102 20.17 4.32 9.66
CA SER A 102 19.97 5.59 8.96
C SER A 102 18.77 5.48 8.01
N ILE A 103 17.73 6.28 8.22
CA ILE A 103 16.62 6.42 7.28
C ILE A 103 17.13 7.25 6.10
N HIS A 104 17.47 6.59 5.00
CA HIS A 104 17.76 7.27 3.74
C HIS A 104 16.45 7.41 2.97
N SER A 105 15.92 8.63 2.89
CA SER A 105 14.88 8.90 1.88
C SER A 105 15.53 8.75 0.51
N LEU A 106 14.91 7.94 -0.35
CA LEU A 106 15.19 8.02 -1.78
C LEU A 106 14.49 9.29 -2.28
N ASP A 107 15.22 10.40 -2.23
CA ASP A 107 14.80 11.64 -2.86
C ASP A 107 14.76 11.39 -4.38
N TYR A 108 13.57 11.45 -4.97
CA TYR A 108 13.35 11.35 -6.42
C TYR A 108 13.20 12.73 -7.03
#